data_AF-F7WB41-F1
#
_entry.id   AF-F7WB41-F1
#
_cell.length_a   1.000
_cell.length_b   1.000
_cell.length_c   1.000
_cell.angle_alpha   90.00
_cell.angle_beta   90.00
_cell.angle_gamma   90.00
#
_symmetry.space_group_name_H-M   'P 1'
#
loop_
_entity.id
_entity.type
_entity.pdbx_description
1 polymer ?
#
loop_
_entity_poly.entity_id
_entity_poly.type
_entity_poly.pdbx_seq_one_letter_code
_entity_poly.pdbx_strand_id
1 'polypeptide(L)' 'MVMYKTGQTVRYKPVGGPTSNTSESVGKIMDVLTEPGQQAGRNVNASPETPRYEVCRIQNLNTGKSTTIYEANILGISR' A
#
# COMPACT_ATOMS: atom_id res chain seq x y z
N MET A 1 -14.83 3.63 0.04
CA MET A 1 -15.10 2.92 -1.22
C MET A 1 -13.87 2.06 -1.43
N VAL A 2 -13.95 0.74 -1.24
CA VAL A 2 -12.78 -0.14 -1.24
C VAL A 2 -12.19 -0.16 -2.64
N MET A 3 -11.08 0.55 -2.87
CA MET A 3 -10.48 0.70 -4.21
C MET A 3 -9.60 -0.49 -4.58
N TYR A 4 -9.02 -1.16 -3.60
CA TYR A 4 -8.04 -2.24 -3.83
C TYR A 4 -8.42 -3.52 -3.10
N LYS A 5 -8.16 -4.66 -3.74
CA LYS A 5 -8.50 -5.99 -3.26
C LYS A 5 -7.29 -6.91 -3.19
N THR A 6 -7.33 -7.81 -2.23
CA THR A 6 -6.39 -8.92 -2.11
C THR A 6 -6.28 -9.69 -3.43
N GLY A 7 -5.05 -9.92 -3.86
CA GLY A 7 -4.72 -10.59 -5.11
C GLY A 7 -4.49 -9.65 -6.30
N GLN A 8 -4.80 -8.36 -6.21
CA GLN A 8 -4.54 -7.42 -7.29
C GLN A 8 -3.06 -7.06 -7.40
N THR A 9 -2.58 -6.92 -8.63
CA THR A 9 -1.24 -6.40 -8.90
C THR A 9 -1.32 -4.89 -9.06
N VAL A 10 -0.50 -4.15 -8.31
CA VAL A 10 -0.50 -2.69 -8.30
C VAL A 10 0.91 -2.13 -8.39
N ARG A 11 1.01 -0.92 -8.93
CA ARG A 11 2.23 -0.12 -8.97
C ARG A 11 2.24 0.83 -7.79
N TYR A 12 3.35 0.88 -7.09
CA TYR A 12 3.46 1.64 -5.85
C TYR A 12 4.87 2.19 -5.64
N LYS A 13 5.01 3.24 -4.83
CA LYS A 13 6.33 3.80 -4.47
C LYS A 13 6.75 3.35 -3.07
N PRO A 14 7.79 2.50 -2.92
CA PRO A 14 8.19 1.94 -1.62
C PRO A 14 8.82 2.96 -0.67
N VAL A 15 9.44 4.02 -1.19
CA VAL A 15 10.21 5.01 -0.41
C VAL A 15 9.87 6.39 -0.93
N GLY A 16 9.62 7.35 -0.03
CA GLY A 16 9.24 8.72 -0.37
C GLY A 16 7.81 8.80 -0.92
N GLY A 17 7.07 9.82 -0.50
CA GLY A 17 5.65 9.99 -0.83
C GLY A 17 5.34 9.99 -2.34
N PRO A 18 4.08 10.19 -2.74
CA PRO A 18 3.68 10.20 -4.16
C PRO A 18 4.51 11.15 -5.04
N THR A 19 5.05 12.23 -4.47
CA THR A 19 5.93 13.23 -5.11
C THR A 19 7.41 12.88 -5.16
N SER A 20 7.85 11.75 -4.61
CA SER A 20 9.26 11.37 -4.58
C SER A 20 9.74 10.81 -5.94
N ASN A 21 10.96 11.15 -6.33
CA ASN A 21 11.66 10.66 -7.55
C ASN A 21 12.20 9.21 -7.42
N THR A 22 11.67 8.48 -6.46
CA THR A 22 12.02 7.08 -6.20
C THR A 22 11.34 6.16 -7.20
N SER A 23 12.06 5.11 -7.60
CA SER A 23 11.56 4.11 -8.55
C SER A 23 10.26 3.49 -8.07
N GLU A 24 9.25 3.48 -8.94
CA GLU A 24 8.05 2.69 -8.72
C GLU A 24 8.38 1.19 -8.71
N SER A 25 7.62 0.43 -7.94
CA SER A 25 7.70 -1.01 -7.85
C SER A 25 6.34 -1.63 -8.13
N VAL A 26 6.36 -2.85 -8.67
CA VAL A 26 5.15 -3.64 -8.87
C VAL A 26 5.05 -4.66 -7.75
N GLY A 27 3.87 -4.77 -7.18
CA GLY A 27 3.60 -5.81 -6.19
C GLY A 27 2.15 -6.23 -6.14
N LYS A 28 1.93 -7.38 -5.54
CA LYS A 28 0.61 -7.99 -5.37
C LYS A 28 0.07 -7.67 -4.00
N ILE A 29 -1.15 -7.16 -3.94
CA ILE A 29 -1.85 -6.90 -2.69
C ILE A 29 -2.13 -8.23 -2.00
N MET A 30 -1.63 -8.38 -0.79
CA MET A 30 -1.79 -9.56 0.05
C MET A 30 -2.75 -9.34 1.19
N ASP A 31 -2.94 -8.10 1.62
CA ASP A 31 -3.91 -7.76 2.65
C ASP A 31 -4.23 -6.26 2.60
N VAL A 32 -5.38 -5.84 3.12
CA VAL A 32 -5.79 -4.43 3.18
C VAL A 32 -6.19 -4.12 4.61
N LEU A 33 -5.36 -3.34 5.30
CA LEU A 33 -5.63 -2.91 6.66
C LEU A 33 -6.45 -1.63 6.64
N THR A 34 -7.62 -1.71 7.26
CA THR A 34 -8.56 -0.58 7.44
C THR A 34 -8.64 -0.10 8.89
N GLU A 35 -7.93 -0.77 9.80
CA GLU A 35 -7.93 -0.49 11.24
C GLU A 35 -6.64 0.23 11.68
N PRO A 36 -6.71 1.08 12.72
CA PRO A 36 -5.58 1.84 13.19
C PRO A 36 -4.63 0.91 13.96
N GLY A 37 -3.33 1.05 13.72
CA GLY A 37 -2.33 0.18 14.33
C GLY A 37 -0.91 0.69 14.15
N GLN A 38 0.05 0.07 14.82
CA GLN A 38 1.47 0.33 14.57
C GLN A 38 1.99 -0.61 13.50
N GLN A 39 2.55 -0.07 12.43
CA GLN A 39 3.10 -0.88 11.35
C GLN A 39 4.45 -0.33 10.87
N ALA A 40 5.45 -1.22 10.83
CA ALA A 40 6.85 -0.86 10.54
C ALA A 40 7.38 0.28 11.44
N GLY A 41 6.95 0.33 12.71
CA GLY A 41 7.35 1.37 13.67
C GLY A 41 6.69 2.73 13.45
N ARG A 42 5.69 2.83 12.57
CA ARG A 42 4.88 4.04 12.36
C ARG A 42 3.46 3.84 12.85
N ASN A 43 2.92 4.86 13.50
CA ASN A 43 1.51 4.89 13.89
C ASN A 43 0.64 5.12 12.64
N VAL A 44 -0.15 4.12 12.28
CA VAL A 44 -1.14 4.18 11.20
C VAL A 44 -2.49 4.47 11.83
N ASN A 45 -3.12 5.58 11.47
CA ASN A 45 -4.46 5.91 11.94
C ASN A 45 -5.48 5.68 10.82
N ALA A 46 -5.80 4.42 10.55
CA ALA A 46 -6.91 4.06 9.66
C ALA A 46 -8.18 3.97 10.50
N SER A 47 -9.26 4.65 10.11
CA SER A 47 -10.54 4.55 10.81
C SER A 47 -11.64 4.21 9.81
N PRO A 48 -12.68 3.45 10.21
CA PRO A 48 -13.76 3.06 9.31
C PRO A 48 -14.52 4.26 8.71
N GLU A 49 -14.55 5.39 9.42
CA GLU A 49 -15.20 6.65 8.98
C GLU A 49 -14.32 7.48 8.03
N THR A 50 -13.01 7.25 8.07
CA THR A 50 -12.01 7.88 7.20
C THR A 50 -11.13 6.80 6.57
N PRO A 51 -11.67 6.00 5.62
CA PRO A 51 -10.92 4.93 4.94
C PRO A 51 -9.76 5.45 4.08
N ARG A 52 -9.50 6.77 4.05
CA ARG A 52 -8.41 7.43 3.29
C ARG A 52 -7.00 6.96 3.68
N TYR A 53 -6.88 6.08 4.66
CA TYR A 53 -5.63 5.41 5.05
C TYR A 53 -5.75 3.89 4.93
N GLU A 54 -6.41 3.38 3.89
CA GLU A 54 -6.26 1.98 3.47
C GLU A 54 -4.76 1.69 3.29
N VAL A 55 -4.17 0.90 4.19
CA VAL A 55 -2.77 0.49 4.07
C VAL A 55 -2.75 -0.91 3.52
N CYS A 56 -2.29 -1.04 2.28
CA CYS A 56 -2.21 -2.31 1.61
C CYS A 56 -0.89 -2.98 1.98
N ARG A 57 -0.96 -4.23 2.45
CA ARG A 57 0.20 -5.11 2.47
C ARG A 57 0.42 -5.61 1.05
N ILE A 58 1.56 -5.28 0.47
CA ILE A 58 1.92 -5.59 -0.91
C ILE A 58 3.18 -6.43 -0.93
N GLN A 59 3.15 -7.57 -1.62
CA GLN A 59 4.33 -8.36 -1.92
C GLN A 59 4.98 -7.86 -3.21
N ASN A 60 6.18 -7.32 -3.11
CA ASN A 60 6.97 -6.88 -4.25
C ASN A 60 7.30 -8.10 -5.12
N LEU A 61 6.91 -8.06 -6.39
CA LEU A 61 7.16 -9.18 -7.32
C LEU A 61 8.62 -9.24 -7.79
N ASN A 62 9.38 -8.14 -7.67
CA ASN A 62 10.79 -8.10 -8.04
C ASN A 62 11.70 -8.69 -6.96
N THR A 63 11.36 -8.49 -5.68
CA THR A 63 12.23 -8.92 -4.55
C THR A 63 11.61 -10.01 -3.68
N GLY A 64 10.33 -10.34 -3.88
CA GLY A 64 9.57 -11.28 -3.03
C GLY A 64 9.24 -10.75 -1.63
N LYS A 65 9.70 -9.54 -1.29
CA LYS A 65 9.48 -8.95 0.05
C LYS A 65 8.08 -8.37 0.17
N SER A 66 7.44 -8.64 1.30
CA SER A 66 6.21 -7.96 1.69
C SER A 66 6.53 -6.60 2.28
N THR A 67 5.86 -5.56 1.81
CA THR A 67 5.89 -4.22 2.39
C THR A 67 4.47 -3.75 2.66
N THR A 68 4.31 -2.83 3.60
CA THR A 68 3.00 -2.24 3.86
C THR A 68 3.05 -0.78 3.46
N ILE A 69 2.11 -0.37 2.63
CA ILE A 69 2.13 0.94 1.98
C ILE A 69 0.73 1.54 1.98
N TYR A 70 0.66 2.84 2.23
CA TYR A 70 -0.58 3.58 2.11
C TYR A 70 -1.07 3.58 0.66
N GLU A 71 -2.39 3.49 0.50
CA GLU A 71 -3.07 3.68 -0.76
C GLU A 71 -2.60 4.92 -1.51
N ALA A 72 -2.36 6.03 -0.80
CA ALA A 72 -1.86 7.27 -1.38
C ALA A 72 -0.50 7.16 -2.10
N ASN A 73 0.28 6.10 -1.84
CA ASN A 73 1.53 5.83 -2.54
C ASN A 73 1.37 4.74 -3.62
N ILE A 74 0.17 4.18 -3.78
CA ILE A 74 -0.20 3.31 -4.90
C ILE A 74 -0.51 4.23 -6.09
N LEU A 75 0.24 4.06 -7.17
CA LEU A 75 0.09 4.85 -8.40
C LEU A 75 -1.08 4.36 -9.26
N GLY A 76 -1.44 3.07 -9.13
CA GLY A 76 -2.59 2.47 -9.79
C GLY A 76 -2.46 0.96 -9.94
N ILE A 77 -3.49 0.35 -10.52
CA ILE A 77 -3.53 -1.08 -10.82
C ILE A 77 -2.59 -1.37 -12.00
N SER A 78 -1.69 -2.34 -11.84
CA SER A 78 -0.90 -2.86 -12.95
C SER A 78 -1.69 -3.96 -13.64
N ARG A 79 -2.04 -3.73 -14.91
CA ARG A 79 -2.59 -4.77 -15.80
C ARG A 79 -1.55 -5.85 -16.10
#